data_AF-A0A372GCI9-F1
#
_entry.id   AF-A0A372GCI9-F1
#
_cell.length_a   1.000
_cell.length_b   1.000
_cell.length_c   1.000
_cell.angle_alpha   90.00
_cell.angle_beta   90.00
_cell.angle_gamma   90.00
#
_symmetry.space_group_name_H-M   'P 1'
#
loop_
_entity.id
_entity.type
_entity.pdbx_description
1 polymer ?
#
loop_
_entity_poly.entity_id
_entity_poly.type
_entity_poly.pdbx_seq_one_letter_code
_entity_poly.pdbx_strand_id
1 'polypeptide(L)'
;MAPDTAGWVTSLFSSSSGSYLYGSGISIGSCEGFEQWTMHIALQPWYRRLIDMPYLIVIPAFLIWMVTRWRAVGWVAAGTLGPVMACELVLLGYDVARSDGACADLWLSPFIGMQITGWTYGLAPVLLILASTYRPGRRAIRTVAATTVITLILGVAGDMPRPRTVLATPDDCRQAIRAPQIDLEALRSEVGNLSAHQRRLAFICSSRAFPGGHFVPGGSPSDAVLLNVGRRACQGDEQPPDRELARLGVRSPSLDQLVYLCPEKVIPQLRKLEQERAQRDAEYRREQAKAKAYCKRNLPKGPRPVRQVTELGHGGESGSYFIGTGDDGPSFDKVIDDGLIAAVGGTVTVLTGTEGNLCLTVRVYRKAPPLTLKGWEKVVEVGFDSPDGKTTVGSYSGETDLPPLTASGPGPYRLRLHVRGHGAPEAFFPEMPAEHHLIVVYPGKSKKRKDHK
;
A
#
# COMPACT_ATOMS: atom_id res chain seq x y z
N MET A 1 7.80 22.28 -25.57
CA MET A 1 7.71 22.53 -24.11
C MET A 1 6.25 22.76 -23.77
N ALA A 2 5.53 21.70 -23.41
CA ALA A 2 4.21 21.81 -22.78
C ALA A 2 4.43 21.60 -21.27
N PRO A 3 3.79 22.39 -20.39
CA PRO A 3 3.89 22.17 -18.95
C PRO A 3 3.22 20.84 -18.59
N ASP A 4 3.84 20.14 -17.64
CA ASP A 4 3.48 18.82 -17.14
C ASP A 4 2.18 18.91 -16.31
N THR A 5 1.04 19.02 -17.00
CA THR A 5 -0.29 19.12 -16.38
C THR A 5 -0.68 17.87 -15.59
N ALA A 6 -0.05 16.72 -15.89
CA ALA A 6 -0.28 15.46 -15.18
C ALA A 6 0.23 15.51 -13.73
N GLY A 7 1.38 16.16 -13.48
CA GLY A 7 1.96 16.26 -12.14
C GLY A 7 1.20 17.17 -11.18
N TRP A 8 0.47 18.16 -11.70
CA TRP A 8 -0.34 19.07 -10.87
C TRP A 8 -1.65 18.43 -10.41
N VAL A 9 -2.31 17.67 -11.29
CA VAL A 9 -3.58 16.99 -10.96
C VAL A 9 -3.34 15.87 -9.92
N THR A 10 -2.24 15.14 -9.99
CA THR A 10 -1.92 14.09 -9.00
C THR A 10 -1.60 14.66 -7.61
N SER A 11 -1.02 15.87 -7.53
CA SER A 11 -0.72 16.52 -6.25
C SER A 11 -1.96 17.01 -5.48
N LEU A 12 -3.08 17.26 -6.18
CA LEU A 12 -4.34 17.70 -5.56
C LEU A 12 -5.08 16.57 -4.83
N PHE A 13 -4.70 15.30 -5.07
CA PHE A 13 -5.35 14.12 -4.49
C PHE A 13 -4.43 13.27 -3.60
N SER A 14 -3.18 13.69 -3.35
CA SER A 14 -2.33 13.01 -2.37
C SER A 14 -2.70 13.46 -0.96
N SER A 15 -3.49 12.67 -0.23
CA SER A 15 -3.63 12.86 1.21
C SER A 15 -2.28 12.59 1.88
N SER A 16 -1.81 13.52 2.70
CA SER A 16 -0.57 13.39 3.48
C SER A 16 -0.58 12.11 4.33
N SER A 17 0.28 11.16 3.94
CA SER A 17 0.95 10.13 4.72
C SER A 17 0.48 9.90 6.17
N GLY A 18 -0.50 9.01 6.33
CA GLY A 18 -0.47 8.03 7.39
C GLY A 18 0.23 6.78 6.86
N SER A 19 1.20 6.24 7.57
CA SER A 19 1.85 4.97 7.27
C SER A 19 0.82 3.83 7.29
N TYR A 20 0.25 3.51 6.13
CA TYR A 20 -0.63 2.35 5.96
C TYR A 20 0.24 1.11 5.80
N LEU A 21 0.42 0.39 6.91
CA LEU A 21 0.85 -1.00 6.89
C LEU A 21 -0.09 -1.79 5.97
N TYR A 22 0.49 -2.49 5.00
CA TYR A 22 -0.16 -3.44 4.09
C TYR A 22 -0.82 -4.66 4.80
N GLY A 23 -1.04 -4.60 6.11
CA GLY A 23 -1.20 -5.75 6.98
C GLY A 23 -2.45 -5.80 7.87
N SER A 24 -3.46 -4.94 7.70
CA SER A 24 -4.63 -5.01 8.60
C SER A 24 -5.97 -4.74 7.93
N GLY A 25 -6.72 -5.82 7.70
CA GLY A 25 -8.18 -5.79 7.84
C GLY A 25 -9.00 -6.42 6.73
N ILE A 26 -8.47 -6.56 5.52
CA ILE A 26 -9.24 -7.12 4.40
C ILE A 26 -8.88 -8.59 4.24
N SER A 27 -9.84 -9.48 4.47
CA SER A 27 -9.62 -10.92 4.28
C SER A 27 -9.30 -11.21 2.82
N ILE A 28 -8.30 -12.07 2.64
CA ILE A 28 -8.14 -12.89 1.43
C ILE A 28 -9.53 -13.46 1.09
N GLY A 29 -10.03 -13.23 -0.12
CA GLY A 29 -11.37 -13.65 -0.58
C GLY A 29 -12.49 -12.60 -0.58
N SER A 30 -12.32 -11.41 -0.01
CA SER A 30 -13.41 -10.42 0.09
C SER A 30 -13.51 -9.44 -1.10
N CYS A 31 -12.45 -9.34 -1.91
CA CYS A 31 -12.41 -8.59 -3.17
C CYS A 31 -11.95 -9.56 -4.26
N GLU A 32 -12.85 -10.47 -4.63
CA GLU A 32 -12.57 -11.56 -5.56
C GLU A 32 -12.11 -11.03 -6.93
N GLY A 33 -12.61 -9.88 -7.38
CA GLY A 33 -12.14 -9.24 -8.61
C GLY A 33 -10.68 -8.79 -8.51
N PHE A 34 -10.32 -8.11 -7.41
CA PHE A 34 -8.96 -7.68 -7.13
C PHE A 34 -8.01 -8.86 -6.97
N GLU A 35 -8.44 -9.91 -6.29
CA GLU A 35 -7.67 -11.13 -6.08
C GLU A 35 -7.47 -11.89 -7.41
N GLN A 36 -8.53 -12.05 -8.20
CA GLN A 36 -8.43 -12.65 -9.54
C GLN A 36 -7.52 -11.83 -10.45
N TRP A 37 -7.61 -10.50 -10.40
CA TRP A 37 -6.72 -9.66 -11.17
C TRP A 37 -5.26 -9.82 -10.71
N THR A 38 -4.97 -9.61 -9.43
CA THR A 38 -3.61 -9.67 -8.88
C THR A 38 -2.96 -11.04 -9.03
N MET A 39 -3.69 -12.13 -8.73
CA MET A 39 -3.13 -13.48 -8.72
C MET A 39 -3.14 -14.16 -10.07
N HIS A 40 -4.13 -13.89 -10.92
CA HIS A 40 -4.32 -14.67 -12.15
C HIS A 40 -4.12 -13.86 -13.42
N ILE A 41 -4.51 -12.59 -13.49
CA ILE A 41 -4.52 -11.82 -14.75
C ILE A 41 -3.26 -10.95 -14.87
N ALA A 42 -2.93 -10.16 -13.86
CA ALA A 42 -1.80 -9.23 -13.84
C ALA A 42 -0.44 -9.95 -14.00
N LEU A 43 -0.36 -11.19 -13.53
CA LEU A 43 0.85 -12.02 -13.65
C LEU A 43 0.99 -12.70 -15.03
N GLN A 44 -0.03 -12.68 -15.89
CA GLN A 44 0.09 -13.29 -17.21
C GLN A 44 1.02 -12.48 -18.11
N PRO A 45 2.06 -13.10 -18.70
CA PRO A 45 3.01 -12.38 -19.56
C PRO A 45 2.37 -11.69 -20.75
N TRP A 46 1.29 -12.26 -21.32
CA TRP A 46 0.58 -11.68 -22.46
C TRP A 46 -0.21 -10.43 -22.06
N TYR A 47 -0.82 -10.41 -20.88
CA TYR A 47 -1.62 -9.30 -20.38
C TYR A 47 -0.73 -8.08 -20.13
N ARG A 48 0.37 -8.29 -19.40
CA ARG A 48 1.37 -7.25 -19.13
C ARG A 48 1.98 -6.67 -20.41
N ARG A 49 2.34 -7.51 -21.38
CA ARG A 49 2.82 -7.05 -22.68
C ARG A 49 1.81 -6.19 -23.44
N LEU A 50 0.52 -6.53 -23.40
CA LEU A 50 -0.52 -5.77 -24.10
C LEU A 50 -0.82 -4.42 -23.42
N ILE A 51 -0.75 -4.37 -22.09
CA ILE A 51 -0.91 -3.12 -21.33
C ILE A 51 0.30 -2.20 -21.52
N ASP A 52 1.51 -2.73 -21.41
CA ASP A 52 2.74 -1.93 -21.54
C ASP A 52 2.99 -1.48 -22.99
N MET A 53 2.56 -2.29 -23.96
CA MET A 53 2.84 -2.10 -25.37
C MET A 53 1.60 -2.26 -26.27
N PRO A 54 0.55 -1.43 -26.09
CA PRO A 54 -0.68 -1.53 -26.89
C PRO A 54 -0.42 -1.31 -28.39
N TYR A 55 0.67 -0.60 -28.72
CA TYR A 55 1.11 -0.35 -30.08
C TYR A 55 1.41 -1.63 -30.88
N LEU A 56 1.66 -2.76 -30.23
CA LEU A 56 1.82 -4.07 -30.90
C LEU A 56 0.57 -4.50 -31.67
N ILE A 57 -0.61 -4.03 -31.27
CA ILE A 57 -1.87 -4.26 -32.00
C ILE A 57 -2.24 -3.03 -32.83
N VAL A 58 -2.07 -1.82 -32.28
CA VAL A 58 -2.50 -0.58 -32.95
C VAL A 58 -1.73 -0.32 -34.25
N ILE A 59 -0.39 -0.47 -34.26
CA ILE A 59 0.41 -0.16 -35.45
C ILE A 59 0.12 -1.13 -36.60
N PRO A 60 0.14 -2.47 -36.43
CA PRO A 60 -0.20 -3.38 -37.52
C PRO A 60 -1.62 -3.17 -38.03
N ALA A 61 -2.60 -2.97 -37.14
CA ALA A 61 -3.97 -2.69 -37.53
C ALA A 61 -4.09 -1.41 -38.37
N PHE A 62 -3.37 -0.36 -37.97
CA PHE A 62 -3.32 0.90 -38.73
C PHE A 62 -2.67 0.73 -40.10
N LEU A 63 -1.56 0.01 -40.22
CA LEU A 63 -0.88 -0.25 -41.49
C LEU A 63 -1.76 -1.06 -42.45
N ILE A 64 -2.40 -2.13 -41.95
CA ILE A 64 -3.32 -2.94 -42.75
C ILE A 64 -4.52 -2.09 -43.17
N TRP A 65 -5.10 -1.29 -42.27
CA TRP A 65 -6.19 -0.38 -42.60
C TRP A 65 -5.76 0.66 -43.65
N MET A 66 -4.55 1.20 -43.59
CA MET A 66 -4.07 2.19 -44.54
C MET A 66 -3.98 1.63 -45.96
N VAL A 67 -3.57 0.37 -46.10
CA VAL A 67 -3.49 -0.33 -47.40
C VAL A 67 -4.86 -0.80 -47.88
N THR A 68 -5.63 -1.47 -47.02
CA THR A 68 -6.89 -2.12 -47.42
C THR A 68 -8.10 -1.20 -47.36
N ARG A 69 -8.04 -0.14 -46.56
CA ARG A 69 -9.16 0.72 -46.14
C ARG A 69 -10.30 -0.03 -45.46
N TRP A 70 -10.06 -1.27 -45.00
CA TRP A 70 -11.07 -2.11 -44.37
C TRP A 70 -11.29 -1.73 -42.91
N ARG A 71 -12.50 -1.24 -42.60
CA ARG A 71 -12.88 -0.88 -41.23
C ARG A 71 -12.90 -2.06 -40.26
N ALA A 72 -13.12 -3.28 -40.77
CA ALA A 72 -13.10 -4.50 -39.98
C ALA A 72 -11.79 -4.66 -39.19
N VAL A 73 -10.67 -4.18 -39.73
CA VAL A 73 -9.35 -4.25 -39.09
C VAL A 73 -9.33 -3.46 -37.78
N GLY A 74 -9.91 -2.25 -37.76
CA GLY A 74 -9.98 -1.47 -36.51
C GLY A 74 -10.98 -2.05 -35.52
N TRP A 75 -12.06 -2.68 -35.97
CA TRP A 75 -12.97 -3.43 -35.09
C TRP A 75 -12.30 -4.63 -34.45
N VAL A 76 -11.50 -5.38 -35.19
CA VAL A 76 -10.71 -6.50 -34.64
C VAL A 76 -9.72 -5.95 -33.61
N ALA A 77 -8.98 -4.89 -33.92
CA ALA A 77 -8.05 -4.27 -32.99
C ALA A 77 -8.73 -3.78 -31.70
N ALA A 78 -9.87 -3.09 -31.81
CA ALA A 78 -10.65 -2.64 -30.67
C ALA A 78 -11.24 -3.81 -29.87
N GLY A 79 -11.69 -4.88 -30.54
CA GLY A 79 -12.20 -6.09 -29.89
C GLY A 79 -11.12 -6.89 -29.17
N THR A 80 -9.86 -6.82 -29.61
CA THR A 80 -8.73 -7.45 -28.91
C THR A 80 -8.23 -6.61 -27.75
N LEU A 81 -8.01 -5.30 -27.94
CA LEU A 81 -7.48 -4.41 -26.89
C LEU A 81 -8.53 -4.01 -25.85
N GLY A 82 -9.79 -3.85 -26.27
CA GLY A 82 -10.88 -3.36 -25.41
C GLY A 82 -11.07 -4.18 -24.13
N PRO A 83 -11.26 -5.50 -24.20
CA PRO A 83 -11.44 -6.33 -23.02
C PRO A 83 -10.24 -6.31 -22.07
N VAL A 84 -9.02 -6.25 -22.61
CA VAL A 84 -7.78 -6.19 -21.82
C VAL A 84 -7.71 -4.88 -21.03
N MET A 85 -7.94 -3.75 -21.70
CA MET A 85 -7.87 -2.41 -21.10
C MET A 85 -9.07 -2.12 -20.17
N ALA A 86 -10.22 -2.75 -20.41
CA ALA A 86 -11.40 -2.60 -19.57
C ALA A 86 -11.41 -3.60 -18.39
N CYS A 87 -10.54 -4.61 -18.37
CA CYS A 87 -10.57 -5.70 -17.39
C CYS A 87 -10.53 -5.17 -15.95
N GLU A 88 -9.61 -4.25 -15.65
CA GLU A 88 -9.49 -3.66 -14.30
C GLU A 88 -10.72 -2.87 -13.90
N LEU A 89 -11.28 -2.05 -14.81
CA LEU A 89 -12.52 -1.30 -14.53
C LEU A 89 -13.73 -2.20 -14.36
N VAL A 90 -13.80 -3.30 -15.11
CA VAL A 90 -14.88 -4.29 -14.98
C VAL A 90 -14.76 -5.03 -13.65
N LEU A 91 -13.55 -5.43 -13.25
CA LEU A 91 -13.31 -6.12 -11.98
C LEU A 91 -13.45 -5.18 -10.77
N LEU A 92 -13.03 -3.92 -10.89
CA LEU A 92 -13.37 -2.86 -9.94
C LEU A 92 -14.89 -2.72 -9.83
N GLY A 93 -15.59 -2.59 -10.97
CA GLY A 93 -17.04 -2.47 -10.99
C GLY A 93 -17.74 -3.67 -10.35
N TYR A 94 -17.24 -4.88 -10.61
CA TYR A 94 -17.69 -6.12 -9.97
C TYR A 94 -17.49 -6.07 -8.45
N ASP A 95 -16.29 -5.72 -7.99
CA ASP A 95 -15.97 -5.66 -6.58
C ASP A 95 -16.75 -4.55 -5.86
N VAL A 96 -16.86 -3.36 -6.46
CA VAL A 96 -17.64 -2.24 -5.91
C VAL A 96 -19.11 -2.60 -5.82
N ALA A 97 -19.68 -3.22 -6.86
CA ALA A 97 -21.07 -3.68 -6.85
C ALA A 97 -21.33 -4.79 -5.83
N ARG A 98 -20.31 -5.59 -5.49
CA ARG A 98 -20.42 -6.70 -4.55
C ARG A 98 -20.08 -6.33 -3.10
N SER A 99 -19.27 -5.29 -2.89
CA SER A 99 -18.56 -5.04 -1.64
C SER A 99 -18.75 -3.64 -1.04
N ASP A 100 -19.77 -2.91 -1.50
CA ASP A 100 -20.21 -1.62 -0.97
C ASP A 100 -19.06 -0.60 -0.76
N GLY A 101 -18.15 -0.51 -1.72
CA GLY A 101 -17.05 0.47 -1.75
C GLY A 101 -15.79 0.08 -0.96
N ALA A 102 -15.85 -0.88 -0.04
CA ALA A 102 -14.67 -1.29 0.75
C ALA A 102 -13.52 -1.84 -0.11
N CYS A 103 -13.85 -2.45 -1.26
CA CYS A 103 -12.84 -2.89 -2.22
C CYS A 103 -12.32 -1.75 -3.10
N ALA A 104 -13.06 -0.64 -3.24
CA ALA A 104 -12.59 0.50 -4.03
C ALA A 104 -11.28 1.05 -3.48
N ASP A 105 -11.15 1.09 -2.15
CA ASP A 105 -9.92 1.53 -1.50
C ASP A 105 -8.73 0.64 -1.87
N LEU A 106 -8.91 -0.68 -2.03
CA LEU A 106 -7.83 -1.57 -2.50
C LEU A 106 -7.42 -1.32 -3.94
N TRP A 107 -8.41 -1.10 -4.82
CA TRP A 107 -8.16 -0.84 -6.23
C TRP A 107 -7.53 0.53 -6.48
N LEU A 108 -7.86 1.51 -5.65
CA LEU A 108 -7.48 2.90 -5.84
C LEU A 108 -6.33 3.36 -4.92
N SER A 109 -5.99 2.62 -3.87
CA SER A 109 -4.85 2.92 -2.99
C SER A 109 -3.53 2.41 -3.58
N PRO A 110 -2.39 3.08 -3.34
CA PRO A 110 -2.23 4.35 -2.60
C PRO A 110 -2.47 5.61 -3.44
N PHE A 111 -2.64 5.50 -4.75
CA PHE A 111 -2.67 6.64 -5.67
C PHE A 111 -3.90 6.64 -6.58
N ILE A 112 -5.06 7.03 -6.03
CA ILE A 112 -6.36 7.05 -6.75
C ILE A 112 -6.23 7.78 -8.09
N GLY A 113 -5.57 8.95 -8.09
CA GLY A 113 -5.38 9.75 -9.29
C GLY A 113 -4.48 9.08 -10.34
N MET A 114 -3.47 8.33 -9.92
CA MET A 114 -2.59 7.62 -10.85
C MET A 114 -3.30 6.45 -11.52
N GLN A 115 -4.11 5.70 -10.75
CA GLN A 115 -4.87 4.57 -11.31
C GLN A 115 -5.93 5.02 -12.31
N ILE A 116 -6.71 6.05 -11.98
CA ILE A 116 -7.70 6.60 -12.91
C ILE A 116 -7.01 7.14 -14.18
N THR A 117 -5.86 7.79 -14.03
CA THR A 117 -5.07 8.27 -15.18
C THR A 117 -4.55 7.10 -16.02
N GLY A 118 -4.09 6.01 -15.39
CA GLY A 118 -3.67 4.79 -16.07
C GLY A 118 -4.79 4.16 -16.90
N TRP A 119 -5.98 3.97 -16.30
CA TRP A 119 -7.14 3.40 -16.99
C TRP A 119 -7.62 4.27 -18.16
N THR A 120 -7.69 5.58 -17.96
CA THR A 120 -8.09 6.51 -19.03
C THR A 120 -7.09 6.51 -20.18
N TYR A 121 -5.80 6.48 -19.87
CA TYR A 121 -4.75 6.36 -20.89
C TYR A 121 -4.81 5.02 -21.65
N GLY A 122 -5.05 3.91 -20.94
CA GLY A 122 -5.19 2.57 -21.53
C GLY A 122 -6.41 2.44 -22.46
N LEU A 123 -7.52 3.09 -22.12
CA LEU A 123 -8.72 3.10 -22.95
C LEU A 123 -8.66 4.05 -24.15
N ALA A 124 -7.81 5.09 -24.11
CA ALA A 124 -7.76 6.12 -25.15
C ALA A 124 -7.50 5.56 -26.57
N PRO A 125 -6.55 4.63 -26.82
CA PRO A 125 -6.36 4.02 -28.13
C PRO A 125 -7.60 3.29 -28.65
N VAL A 126 -8.33 2.58 -27.78
CA VAL A 126 -9.55 1.85 -28.15
C VAL A 126 -10.63 2.85 -28.58
N LEU A 127 -10.81 3.91 -27.81
CA LEU A 127 -11.78 4.97 -28.13
C LEU A 127 -11.44 5.69 -29.44
N LEU A 128 -10.16 5.96 -29.71
CA LEU A 128 -9.72 6.59 -30.97
C LEU A 128 -9.89 5.66 -32.18
N ILE A 129 -9.62 4.36 -32.02
CA ILE A 129 -9.88 3.36 -33.07
C ILE A 129 -11.38 3.27 -33.36
N LEU A 130 -12.22 3.22 -32.33
CA LEU A 130 -13.67 3.22 -32.51
C LEU A 130 -14.13 4.52 -33.17
N ALA A 131 -13.70 5.69 -32.69
CA ALA A 131 -14.09 6.97 -33.28
C ALA A 131 -13.69 7.11 -34.76
N SER A 132 -12.53 6.58 -35.16
CA SER A 132 -12.03 6.66 -36.54
C SER A 132 -12.67 5.63 -37.48
N THR A 133 -13.10 4.46 -36.96
CA THR A 133 -13.73 3.41 -37.77
C THR A 133 -15.25 3.46 -37.77
N TYR A 134 -15.85 4.17 -36.81
CA TYR A 134 -17.30 4.31 -36.66
C TYR A 134 -17.85 5.55 -37.38
N ARG A 135 -18.83 5.37 -38.28
CA ARG A 135 -19.72 6.46 -38.70
C ARG A 135 -21.01 6.33 -37.90
N PRO A 136 -21.28 7.22 -36.93
CA PRO A 136 -22.43 7.02 -36.07
C PRO A 136 -23.73 7.30 -36.85
N GLY A 137 -24.51 6.24 -37.09
CA GLY A 137 -25.93 6.40 -37.36
C GLY A 137 -26.62 6.96 -36.10
N ARG A 138 -27.72 7.71 -36.26
CA ARG A 138 -28.48 8.33 -35.14
C ARG A 138 -28.80 7.36 -33.99
N ARG A 139 -28.94 6.06 -34.28
CA ARG A 139 -29.20 5.03 -33.25
C ARG A 139 -28.02 4.84 -32.31
N ALA A 140 -26.79 4.90 -32.80
CA ALA A 140 -25.60 4.67 -31.99
C ALA A 140 -25.27 5.84 -31.06
N ILE A 141 -25.53 7.08 -31.49
CA ILE A 141 -25.42 8.26 -30.62
C ILE A 141 -26.40 8.15 -29.45
N ARG A 142 -27.62 7.67 -29.73
CA ARG A 142 -28.62 7.41 -28.69
C ARG A 142 -28.20 6.28 -27.75
N THR A 143 -27.58 5.22 -28.27
CA THR A 143 -27.06 4.14 -27.42
C THR A 143 -25.95 4.64 -26.52
N VAL A 144 -24.94 5.33 -27.04
CA VAL A 144 -23.81 5.86 -26.25
C VAL A 144 -24.30 6.87 -25.20
N ALA A 145 -25.18 7.80 -25.58
CA ALA A 145 -25.77 8.73 -24.63
C ALA A 145 -26.56 8.00 -23.53
N ALA A 146 -27.34 6.97 -23.89
CA ALA A 146 -28.06 6.15 -22.92
C ALA A 146 -27.11 5.39 -22.00
N THR A 147 -26.03 4.79 -22.51
CA THR A 147 -25.04 4.11 -21.66
C THR A 147 -24.36 5.09 -20.73
N THR A 148 -23.89 6.25 -21.21
CA THR A 148 -23.25 7.26 -20.35
C THR A 148 -24.18 7.77 -19.26
N VAL A 149 -25.45 8.03 -19.58
CA VAL A 149 -26.45 8.45 -18.59
C VAL A 149 -26.75 7.32 -17.59
N ILE A 150 -26.89 6.08 -18.04
CA ILE A 150 -27.08 4.92 -17.15
C ILE A 150 -25.87 4.74 -16.23
N THR A 151 -24.64 4.85 -16.74
CA THR A 151 -23.42 4.75 -15.94
C THR A 151 -23.32 5.88 -14.91
N LEU A 152 -23.70 7.12 -15.27
CA LEU A 152 -23.76 8.24 -14.32
C LEU A 152 -24.85 8.05 -13.25
N ILE A 153 -26.02 7.57 -13.64
CA ILE A 153 -27.12 7.28 -12.69
C ILE A 153 -26.73 6.14 -11.74
N LEU A 154 -26.09 5.08 -12.24
CA LEU A 154 -25.59 3.98 -11.40
C LEU A 154 -24.44 4.43 -10.50
N GLY A 155 -23.57 5.33 -10.98
CA GLY A 155 -22.51 5.93 -10.17
C GLY A 155 -23.04 6.80 -9.03
N VAL A 156 -24.08 7.61 -9.27
CA VAL A 156 -24.74 8.43 -8.24
C VAL A 156 -25.59 7.58 -7.29
N ALA A 157 -26.21 6.50 -7.77
CA ALA A 157 -26.93 5.55 -6.92
C ALA A 157 -26.00 4.79 -5.96
N GLY A 158 -24.72 4.65 -6.31
CA GLY A 158 -23.68 4.10 -5.43
C GLY A 158 -23.30 5.00 -4.25
N ASP A 159 -23.66 6.28 -4.29
CA ASP A 159 -23.42 7.27 -3.21
C ASP A 159 -24.64 7.45 -2.30
N MET A 160 -25.70 6.64 -2.48
CA MET A 160 -26.81 6.64 -1.53
C MET A 160 -26.37 6.02 -0.20
N PRO A 161 -26.59 6.68 0.95
CA PRO A 161 -26.35 6.07 2.24
C PRO A 161 -27.14 4.78 2.29
N ARG A 162 -26.44 3.66 2.58
CA ARG A 162 -27.00 2.31 2.53
C ARG A 162 -28.40 2.30 3.18
N PRO A 163 -29.40 1.64 2.59
CA PRO A 163 -30.57 1.25 3.37
C PRO A 163 -30.02 0.45 4.54
N ARG A 164 -30.29 0.91 5.77
CA ARG A 164 -29.94 0.17 7.00
C ARG A 164 -30.40 -1.26 6.78
N THR A 165 -29.48 -2.20 6.62
CA THR A 165 -29.81 -3.61 6.57
C THR A 165 -30.40 -3.92 7.93
N VAL A 166 -31.73 -4.01 7.97
CA VAL A 166 -32.44 -4.52 9.13
C VAL A 166 -32.01 -5.98 9.19
N LEU A 167 -31.03 -6.27 10.06
CA LEU A 167 -30.67 -7.64 10.41
C LEU A 167 -31.91 -8.29 11.01
N ALA A 168 -32.69 -8.95 10.17
CA ALA A 168 -33.95 -9.61 10.52
C ALA A 168 -33.73 -11.11 10.67
N THR A 169 -32.76 -11.67 9.95
CA THR A 169 -32.42 -13.09 9.95
C THR A 169 -30.92 -13.34 10.03
N PRO A 170 -30.47 -14.51 10.54
CA PRO A 170 -29.07 -14.91 10.47
C PRO A 170 -28.49 -15.01 9.06
N ASP A 171 -29.33 -15.16 8.03
CA ASP A 171 -28.88 -15.20 6.64
C ASP A 171 -28.48 -13.81 6.11
N ASP A 172 -29.08 -12.75 6.66
CA ASP A 172 -28.70 -11.35 6.38
C ASP A 172 -27.25 -11.08 6.81
N CYS A 173 -26.72 -11.87 7.75
CA CYS A 173 -25.31 -11.79 8.17
C CYS A 173 -24.35 -11.98 7.00
N ARG A 174 -24.68 -12.79 5.99
CA ARG A 174 -23.80 -13.02 4.82
C ARG A 174 -23.66 -11.78 3.94
N GLN A 175 -24.62 -10.86 4.01
CA GLN A 175 -24.66 -9.63 3.22
C GLN A 175 -24.16 -8.41 4.03
N ALA A 176 -24.28 -8.45 5.37
CA ALA A 176 -23.89 -7.35 6.26
C ALA A 176 -22.39 -7.33 6.64
N ILE A 177 -21.59 -8.28 6.16
CA ILE A 177 -20.14 -8.35 6.46
C ILE A 177 -19.42 -7.22 5.72
N ARG A 178 -19.29 -6.07 6.37
CA ARG A 178 -18.12 -5.17 6.30
C ARG A 178 -18.41 -3.87 7.03
N ALA A 179 -17.97 -3.84 8.28
CA ALA A 179 -17.70 -2.60 8.98
C ALA A 179 -16.16 -2.47 9.09
N PRO A 180 -15.50 -1.69 8.23
CA PRO A 180 -14.13 -1.25 8.52
C PRO A 180 -14.13 -0.44 9.82
N GLN A 181 -12.97 -0.30 10.48
CA GLN A 181 -12.79 0.38 11.77
C GLN A 181 -13.78 1.53 12.00
N ILE A 182 -14.92 1.23 12.63
CA ILE A 182 -15.93 2.23 12.91
C ILE A 182 -15.37 3.09 14.05
N ASP A 183 -15.31 4.39 13.83
CA ASP A 183 -15.08 5.39 14.89
C ASP A 183 -15.97 5.07 16.10
N LEU A 184 -15.42 5.13 17.30
CA LEU A 184 -16.13 4.73 18.52
C LEU A 184 -17.45 5.49 18.70
N GLU A 185 -17.52 6.75 18.26
CA GLU A 185 -18.74 7.55 18.33
C GLU A 185 -19.79 7.09 17.30
N ALA A 186 -19.36 6.74 16.09
CA ALA A 186 -20.23 6.14 15.08
C ALA A 186 -20.75 4.77 15.54
N LEU A 187 -19.90 3.93 16.12
CA LEU A 187 -20.26 2.62 16.67
C LEU A 187 -21.28 2.76 17.82
N ARG A 188 -21.07 3.74 18.71
CA ARG A 188 -22.01 4.05 19.80
C ARG A 188 -23.37 4.45 19.27
N SER A 189 -23.40 5.36 18.30
CA SER A 189 -24.64 5.84 17.68
C SER A 189 -25.38 4.69 16.99
N GLU A 190 -24.65 3.85 16.24
CA GLU A 190 -25.21 2.70 15.54
C GLU A 190 -25.81 1.68 16.51
N VAL A 191 -25.03 1.22 17.49
CA VAL A 191 -25.49 0.25 18.49
C VAL A 191 -26.66 0.80 19.29
N GLY A 192 -26.62 2.09 19.66
CA GLY A 192 -27.70 2.79 20.36
C GLY A 192 -29.04 2.72 19.63
N ASN A 193 -29.01 2.79 18.29
CA ASN A 193 -30.18 2.75 17.43
C ASN A 193 -30.72 1.33 17.16
N LEU A 194 -29.97 0.27 17.50
CA LEU A 194 -30.41 -1.11 17.31
C LEU A 194 -31.30 -1.60 18.45
N SER A 195 -32.38 -2.31 18.11
CA SER A 195 -33.17 -3.07 19.09
C SER A 195 -32.36 -4.21 19.73
N ALA A 196 -32.80 -4.70 20.89
CA ALA A 196 -32.13 -5.82 21.57
C ALA A 196 -32.03 -7.09 20.70
N HIS A 197 -33.00 -7.32 19.80
CA HIS A 197 -32.96 -8.44 18.86
C HIS A 197 -31.89 -8.22 17.77
N GLN A 198 -31.90 -7.05 17.14
CA GLN A 198 -30.91 -6.69 16.12
C GLN A 198 -29.48 -6.71 16.66
N ARG A 199 -29.28 -6.26 17.91
CA ARG A 199 -27.98 -6.35 18.60
C ARG A 199 -27.49 -7.78 18.76
N ARG A 200 -28.37 -8.73 19.14
CA ARG A 200 -28.01 -10.15 19.24
C ARG A 200 -27.65 -10.73 17.88
N LEU A 201 -28.38 -10.38 16.83
CA LEU A 201 -28.07 -10.79 15.47
C LEU A 201 -26.74 -10.20 15.00
N ALA A 202 -26.50 -8.90 15.20
CA ALA A 202 -25.24 -8.24 14.88
C ALA A 202 -24.05 -8.90 15.57
N PHE A 203 -24.19 -9.26 16.85
CA PHE A 203 -23.19 -10.05 17.57
C PHE A 203 -22.92 -11.39 16.87
N ILE A 204 -23.96 -12.21 16.62
CA ILE A 204 -23.84 -13.51 15.95
C ILE A 204 -23.16 -13.35 14.58
N CYS A 205 -23.57 -12.36 13.79
CA CYS A 205 -22.98 -12.06 12.49
C CYS A 205 -21.49 -11.75 12.65
N SER A 206 -21.12 -10.83 13.55
CA SER A 206 -19.74 -10.43 13.78
C SER A 206 -18.84 -11.57 14.26
N SER A 207 -19.39 -12.48 15.09
CA SER A 207 -18.67 -13.66 15.58
C SER A 207 -18.45 -14.72 14.50
N ARG A 208 -19.36 -14.82 13.52
CA ARG A 208 -19.25 -15.75 12.38
C ARG A 208 -18.42 -15.20 11.22
N ALA A 209 -18.49 -13.89 11.02
CA ALA A 209 -17.89 -13.19 9.89
C ALA A 209 -16.39 -12.91 10.05
N PHE A 210 -15.71 -13.52 11.03
CA PHE A 210 -14.33 -13.15 11.29
C PHE A 210 -13.42 -13.54 10.11
N PRO A 211 -12.78 -12.55 9.48
CA PRO A 211 -11.88 -12.78 8.36
C PRO A 211 -10.56 -13.35 8.89
N GLY A 212 -10.20 -14.56 8.45
CA GLY A 212 -8.91 -15.20 8.80
C GLY A 212 -8.98 -16.35 9.81
N GLY A 213 -10.17 -16.82 10.18
CA GLY A 213 -10.30 -18.04 10.98
C GLY A 213 -9.98 -19.28 10.15
N HIS A 214 -8.89 -19.98 10.50
CA HIS A 214 -8.67 -21.36 10.04
C HIS A 214 -9.97 -22.16 10.18
N PHE A 215 -10.33 -22.89 9.14
CA PHE A 215 -11.47 -23.81 9.12
C PHE A 215 -11.40 -24.70 10.37
N VAL A 216 -12.30 -24.50 11.34
CA VAL A 216 -12.41 -25.41 12.48
C VAL A 216 -13.20 -26.63 11.98
N PRO A 217 -12.60 -27.84 11.97
CA PRO A 217 -13.34 -29.05 11.59
C PRO A 217 -14.44 -29.29 12.63
N GLY A 218 -15.71 -29.23 12.24
CA GLY A 218 -16.84 -29.43 13.18
C GLY A 218 -18.17 -28.75 12.86
N GLY A 219 -18.24 -27.93 11.81
CA GLY A 219 -19.46 -27.18 11.47
C GLY A 219 -19.57 -25.86 12.23
N SER A 220 -20.49 -24.99 11.80
CA SER A 220 -20.67 -23.69 12.43
C SER A 220 -21.33 -23.83 13.81
N PRO A 221 -20.82 -23.16 14.86
CA PRO A 221 -21.43 -23.18 16.18
C PRO A 221 -22.87 -22.64 16.12
N SER A 222 -23.73 -23.17 17.00
CA SER A 222 -25.12 -22.70 17.10
C SER A 222 -25.17 -21.28 17.67
N ASP A 223 -26.20 -20.53 17.31
CA ASP A 223 -26.44 -19.16 17.81
C ASP A 223 -26.48 -19.12 19.35
N ALA A 224 -27.03 -20.16 19.97
CA ALA A 224 -27.12 -20.29 21.42
C ALA A 224 -25.73 -20.38 22.07
N VAL A 225 -24.80 -21.14 21.46
CA VAL A 225 -23.42 -21.26 21.95
C VAL A 225 -22.71 -19.91 21.84
N LEU A 226 -22.80 -19.25 20.68
CA LEU A 226 -22.21 -17.92 20.48
C LEU A 226 -22.74 -16.90 21.50
N LEU A 227 -24.07 -16.80 21.64
CA LEU A 227 -24.70 -15.87 22.58
C LEU A 227 -24.35 -16.18 24.04
N ASN A 228 -24.20 -17.45 24.41
CA ASN A 228 -23.81 -17.83 25.77
C ASN A 228 -22.38 -17.36 26.06
N VAL A 229 -21.43 -17.66 25.16
CA VAL A 229 -20.04 -17.20 25.29
C VAL A 229 -19.96 -15.67 25.38
N GLY A 230 -20.69 -14.95 24.51
CA GLY A 230 -20.76 -13.50 24.54
C GLY A 230 -21.35 -12.94 25.84
N ARG A 231 -22.42 -13.53 26.36
CA ARG A 231 -23.03 -13.10 27.64
C ARG A 231 -22.12 -13.33 28.84
N ARG A 232 -21.44 -14.49 28.91
CA ARG A 232 -20.46 -14.78 29.95
C ARG A 232 -19.31 -13.77 29.92
N ALA A 233 -18.80 -13.47 28.74
CA ALA A 233 -17.79 -12.42 28.57
C ALA A 233 -18.30 -11.03 29.02
N CYS A 234 -19.56 -10.68 28.71
CA CYS A 234 -20.19 -9.46 29.22
C CYS A 234 -20.39 -9.46 30.76
N GLN A 235 -20.52 -10.63 31.38
CA GLN A 235 -20.65 -10.75 32.83
C GLN A 235 -19.30 -10.60 33.54
N GLY A 236 -18.19 -10.77 32.81
CA GLY A 236 -16.84 -10.77 33.37
C GLY A 236 -16.46 -12.12 33.97
N ASP A 237 -17.18 -13.18 33.61
CA ASP A 237 -16.86 -14.54 34.02
C ASP A 237 -15.49 -14.94 33.46
N GLU A 238 -14.75 -15.77 34.19
CA GLU A 238 -13.57 -16.43 33.62
C GLU A 238 -13.99 -17.17 32.34
N GLN A 239 -13.29 -16.83 31.26
CA GLN A 239 -13.54 -17.45 29.97
C GLN A 239 -13.04 -18.89 30.00
N PRO A 240 -13.75 -19.82 29.32
CA PRO A 240 -13.20 -21.14 29.08
C PRO A 240 -11.84 -21.02 28.38
N PRO A 241 -10.86 -21.88 28.70
CA PRO A 241 -9.58 -21.87 28.02
C PRO A 241 -9.76 -22.04 26.51
N ASP A 242 -8.86 -21.46 25.70
CA ASP A 242 -8.99 -21.43 24.23
C ASP A 242 -9.21 -22.82 23.61
N ARG A 243 -8.65 -23.87 24.22
CA ARG A 243 -8.86 -25.26 23.78
C ARG A 243 -10.31 -25.71 23.89
N GLU A 244 -11.05 -25.25 24.90
CA GLU A 244 -12.46 -25.56 25.09
C GLU A 244 -13.34 -24.75 24.14
N LEU A 245 -13.05 -23.47 23.95
CA LEU A 245 -13.71 -22.63 22.95
C LEU A 245 -13.51 -23.24 21.54
N ALA A 246 -12.29 -23.66 21.21
CA ALA A 246 -11.99 -24.31 19.93
C ALA A 246 -12.78 -25.61 19.72
N ARG A 247 -12.99 -26.43 20.76
CA ARG A 247 -13.86 -27.63 20.67
C ARG A 247 -15.32 -27.30 20.39
N LEU A 248 -15.77 -26.14 20.84
CA LEU A 248 -17.11 -25.62 20.58
C LEU A 248 -17.21 -24.89 19.23
N GLY A 249 -16.12 -24.80 18.46
CA GLY A 249 -16.08 -24.06 17.20
C GLY A 249 -16.20 -22.55 17.39
N VAL A 250 -15.92 -22.03 18.58
CA VAL A 250 -16.00 -20.60 18.93
C VAL A 250 -14.65 -20.10 19.40
N ARG A 251 -14.51 -18.78 19.47
CA ARG A 251 -13.35 -18.10 20.04
C ARG A 251 -13.81 -17.05 21.03
N SER A 252 -12.88 -16.52 21.81
CA SER A 252 -13.18 -15.39 22.68
C SER A 252 -13.68 -14.19 21.86
N PRO A 253 -14.82 -13.59 22.20
CA PRO A 253 -15.33 -12.42 21.50
C PRO A 253 -14.49 -11.20 21.86
N SER A 254 -14.11 -10.43 20.84
CA SER A 254 -13.40 -9.17 21.01
C SER A 254 -14.35 -8.06 21.49
N LEU A 255 -13.81 -6.95 22.01
CA LEU A 255 -14.62 -5.86 22.56
C LEU A 255 -15.53 -5.20 21.51
N ASP A 256 -15.06 -5.07 20.26
CA ASP A 256 -15.86 -4.62 19.12
C ASP A 256 -17.05 -5.54 18.83
N GLN A 257 -16.98 -6.83 19.18
CA GLN A 257 -18.12 -7.75 19.09
C GLN A 257 -19.03 -7.60 20.31
N LEU A 258 -18.46 -7.55 21.52
CA LEU A 258 -19.23 -7.46 22.76
C LEU A 258 -20.03 -6.16 22.90
N VAL A 259 -19.64 -5.10 22.19
CA VAL A 259 -20.37 -3.82 22.16
C VAL A 259 -21.85 -4.01 21.80
N TYR A 260 -22.18 -5.00 20.96
CA TYR A 260 -23.56 -5.30 20.59
C TYR A 260 -24.35 -5.91 21.76
N LEU A 261 -23.74 -6.81 22.55
CA LEU A 261 -24.43 -7.49 23.64
C LEU A 261 -24.50 -6.67 24.93
N CYS A 262 -23.45 -5.93 25.26
CA CYS A 262 -23.34 -5.17 26.52
C CYS A 262 -22.66 -3.81 26.33
N PRO A 263 -23.26 -2.89 25.56
CA PRO A 263 -22.65 -1.60 25.22
C PRO A 263 -22.29 -0.78 26.46
N GLU A 264 -23.12 -0.78 27.50
CA GLU A 264 -22.89 -0.02 28.73
C GLU A 264 -21.60 -0.42 29.46
N LYS A 265 -21.19 -1.70 29.35
CA LYS A 265 -19.94 -2.19 29.95
C LYS A 265 -18.75 -1.99 29.02
N VAL A 266 -18.95 -2.19 27.73
CA VAL A 266 -17.87 -2.27 26.74
C VAL A 266 -17.44 -0.89 26.24
N ILE A 267 -18.37 0.04 26.03
CA ILE A 267 -18.05 1.39 25.53
C ILE A 267 -17.03 2.11 26.43
N PRO A 268 -17.17 2.11 27.78
CA PRO A 268 -16.13 2.67 28.65
C PRO A 268 -14.76 1.99 28.49
N GLN A 269 -14.73 0.67 28.27
CA GLN A 269 -13.48 -0.07 28.06
C GLN A 269 -12.82 0.29 26.71
N LEU A 270 -13.62 0.39 25.64
CA LEU A 270 -13.13 0.83 24.33
C LEU A 270 -12.55 2.25 24.39
N ARG A 271 -13.22 3.19 25.07
CA ARG A 271 -12.68 4.55 25.31
C ARG A 271 -11.35 4.51 26.04
N LYS A 272 -11.25 3.68 27.09
CA LYS A 272 -10.01 3.53 27.85
C LYS A 272 -8.89 3.00 26.95
N LEU A 273 -9.16 1.97 26.14
CA LEU A 273 -8.18 1.43 25.19
C LEU A 273 -7.76 2.43 24.12
N GLU A 274 -8.69 3.23 23.61
CA GLU A 274 -8.41 4.31 22.66
C GLU A 274 -7.53 5.39 23.29
N GLN A 275 -7.84 5.80 24.53
CA GLN A 275 -7.03 6.74 25.29
C GLN A 275 -5.62 6.19 25.56
N GLU A 276 -5.51 4.93 26.00
CA GLU A 276 -4.23 4.26 26.21
C GLU A 276 -3.43 4.12 24.91
N ARG A 277 -4.09 3.82 23.79
CA ARG A 277 -3.45 3.78 22.46
C ARG A 277 -2.96 5.18 22.07
N ALA A 278 -3.80 6.20 22.18
CA ALA A 278 -3.43 7.58 21.88
C ALA A 278 -2.27 8.09 22.78
N GLN A 279 -2.24 7.68 24.05
CA GLN A 279 -1.14 7.95 24.98
C GLN A 279 0.15 7.25 24.54
N ARG A 280 0.10 5.95 24.24
CA ARG A 280 1.24 5.19 23.71
C ARG A 280 1.75 5.78 22.39
N ASP A 281 0.87 6.17 21.48
CA ASP A 281 1.23 6.79 20.21
C ASP A 281 1.86 8.18 20.41
N ALA A 282 1.38 8.95 21.38
CA ALA A 282 1.98 10.23 21.74
C ALA A 282 3.37 10.05 22.38
N GLU A 283 3.54 9.06 23.26
CA GLU A 283 4.83 8.69 23.85
C GLU A 283 5.81 8.20 22.79
N TYR A 284 5.38 7.28 21.93
CA TYR A 284 6.15 6.77 20.80
C TYR A 284 6.64 7.91 19.88
N ARG A 285 5.77 8.86 19.52
CA ARG A 285 6.16 10.04 18.73
C ARG A 285 7.16 10.94 19.45
N ARG A 286 7.02 11.12 20.77
CA ARG A 286 7.99 11.90 21.57
C ARG A 286 9.36 11.26 21.57
N GLU A 287 9.42 9.95 21.77
CA GLU A 287 10.67 9.19 21.75
C GLU A 287 11.30 9.15 20.36
N GLN A 288 10.52 8.95 19.29
CA GLN A 288 11.01 9.09 17.91
C GLN A 288 11.61 10.49 17.66
N ALA A 289 10.96 11.55 18.13
CA ALA A 289 11.47 12.92 18.01
C ALA A 289 12.80 13.10 18.78
N LYS A 290 12.92 12.52 19.98
CA LYS A 290 14.18 12.52 20.76
C LYS A 290 15.30 11.77 20.03
N ALA A 291 15.02 10.59 19.48
CA ALA A 291 15.97 9.80 18.72
C ALA A 291 16.42 10.52 17.44
N LYS A 292 15.49 11.12 16.68
CA LYS A 292 15.80 11.96 15.52
C LYS A 292 16.65 13.16 15.90
N ALA A 293 16.37 13.81 17.02
CA ALA A 293 17.20 14.92 17.53
C ALA A 293 18.60 14.45 17.95
N TYR A 294 18.71 13.25 18.55
CA TYR A 294 19.98 12.61 18.87
C TYR A 294 20.81 12.35 17.59
N CYS A 295 20.20 11.80 16.54
CA CYS A 295 20.88 11.57 15.26
C CYS A 295 21.38 12.88 14.63
N LYS A 296 20.58 13.94 14.67
CA LYS A 296 20.96 15.27 14.17
C LYS A 296 22.15 15.87 14.92
N ARG A 297 22.20 15.74 16.25
CA ARG A 297 23.30 16.25 17.08
C ARG A 297 24.62 15.52 16.81
N ASN A 298 24.54 14.22 16.53
CA ASN A 298 25.71 13.35 16.33
C ASN A 298 26.26 13.34 14.89
N LEU A 299 25.67 14.15 13.99
CA LEU A 299 26.08 14.26 12.60
C LEU A 299 27.41 15.04 12.46
N PRO A 300 28.47 14.46 11.86
CA PRO A 300 29.72 15.18 11.66
C PRO A 300 29.57 16.41 10.76
N LYS A 301 30.26 17.50 11.09
CA LYS A 301 30.34 18.71 10.26
C LYS A 301 31.06 18.38 8.94
N GLY A 302 30.65 19.04 7.86
CA GLY A 302 31.21 18.83 6.54
C GLY A 302 30.94 20.01 5.61
N PRO A 303 31.40 19.95 4.35
CA PRO A 303 31.05 20.95 3.35
C PRO A 303 29.52 21.04 3.20
N ARG A 304 29.01 22.22 2.87
CA ARG A 304 27.57 22.45 2.76
C ARG A 304 26.99 21.64 1.59
N PRO A 305 26.11 20.67 1.83
CA PRO A 305 25.43 19.93 0.76
C PRO A 305 24.32 20.78 0.14
N VAL A 306 23.89 20.40 -1.06
CA VAL A 306 22.70 21.03 -1.68
C VAL A 306 21.40 20.53 -1.04
N ARG A 307 21.40 19.30 -0.51
CA ARG A 307 20.31 18.73 0.28
C ARG A 307 20.89 17.92 1.42
N GLN A 308 20.30 18.06 2.61
CA GLN A 308 20.63 17.24 3.77
C GLN A 308 19.37 16.93 4.54
N VAL A 309 19.14 15.66 4.81
CA VAL A 309 18.06 15.21 5.69
C VAL A 309 18.59 14.11 6.59
N THR A 310 18.16 14.13 7.84
CA THR A 310 18.47 13.12 8.85
C THR A 310 17.16 12.57 9.37
N GLU A 311 16.99 11.27 9.21
CA GLU A 311 15.86 10.47 9.65
C GLU A 311 16.31 9.28 10.50
N LEU A 312 15.34 8.60 11.10
CA LEU A 312 15.56 7.27 11.64
C LEU A 312 15.41 6.27 10.49
N GLY A 313 16.48 5.56 10.19
CA GLY A 313 16.41 4.38 9.34
C GLY A 313 16.02 3.17 10.17
N HIS A 314 15.48 2.14 9.52
CA HIS A 314 15.13 0.88 10.15
C HIS A 314 15.76 -0.26 9.33
N GLY A 315 16.41 -1.21 9.99
CA GLY A 315 16.98 -2.39 9.33
C GLY A 315 15.91 -3.38 8.89
N GLY A 316 14.83 -3.49 9.68
CA GLY A 316 13.76 -4.45 9.45
C GLY A 316 14.26 -5.90 9.54
N GLU A 317 13.40 -6.85 9.18
CA GLU A 317 13.72 -8.29 9.23
C GLU A 317 14.89 -8.68 8.32
N SER A 318 15.14 -7.91 7.25
CA SER A 318 16.22 -8.15 6.31
C SER A 318 17.57 -7.56 6.75
N GLY A 319 17.60 -6.77 7.83
CA GLY A 319 18.77 -6.01 8.25
C GLY A 319 19.34 -5.15 7.11
N SER A 320 18.48 -4.49 6.33
CA SER A 320 18.92 -3.79 5.12
C SER A 320 17.97 -2.68 4.68
N TYR A 321 18.50 -1.74 3.90
CA TYR A 321 17.70 -0.77 3.15
C TYR A 321 18.28 -0.58 1.75
N PHE A 322 17.48 -0.04 0.83
CA PHE A 322 17.85 0.10 -0.57
C PHE A 322 17.76 1.54 -1.07
N ILE A 323 18.47 1.81 -2.15
CA ILE A 323 18.54 3.10 -2.82
C ILE A 323 18.38 2.88 -4.31
N GLY A 324 17.41 3.56 -4.92
CA GLY A 324 17.10 3.37 -6.34
C GLY A 324 15.67 2.93 -6.57
N THR A 325 15.33 2.78 -7.84
CA THR A 325 14.02 2.33 -8.32
C THR A 325 14.22 1.00 -9.05
N GLY A 326 13.57 -0.07 -8.61
CA GLY A 326 13.65 -1.39 -9.26
C GLY A 326 13.61 -2.54 -8.26
N ASP A 327 13.79 -3.75 -8.80
CA ASP A 327 14.00 -4.98 -8.03
C ASP A 327 15.34 -4.90 -7.28
N ASP A 328 15.27 -4.95 -5.96
CA ASP A 328 16.43 -4.91 -5.07
C ASP A 328 17.07 -6.28 -4.88
N GLY A 329 16.44 -7.37 -5.33
CA GLY A 329 16.95 -8.75 -5.23
C GLY A 329 18.39 -8.89 -5.73
N PRO A 330 18.72 -8.45 -6.96
CA PRO A 330 20.08 -8.55 -7.49
C PRO A 330 21.12 -7.78 -6.67
N SER A 331 20.78 -6.61 -6.13
CA SER A 331 21.68 -5.85 -5.26
C SER A 331 21.76 -6.43 -3.85
N PHE A 332 20.70 -7.08 -3.38
CA PHE A 332 20.66 -7.79 -2.10
C PHE A 332 21.55 -9.05 -2.14
N ASP A 333 21.40 -9.91 -3.14
CA ASP A 333 22.27 -11.08 -3.32
C ASP A 333 23.74 -10.66 -3.37
N LYS A 334 24.03 -9.61 -4.15
CA LYS A 334 25.40 -9.09 -4.24
C LYS A 334 25.90 -8.56 -2.91
N VAL A 335 25.08 -7.88 -2.10
CA VAL A 335 25.55 -7.28 -0.85
C VAL A 335 25.91 -8.33 0.20
N ILE A 336 25.30 -9.51 0.15
CA ILE A 336 25.68 -10.64 1.01
C ILE A 336 27.15 -11.03 0.75
N ASP A 337 27.55 -11.11 -0.52
CA ASP A 337 28.94 -11.39 -0.91
C ASP A 337 29.89 -10.22 -0.62
N ASP A 338 29.41 -8.99 -0.87
CA ASP A 338 30.18 -7.75 -0.78
C ASP A 338 30.30 -7.20 0.66
N GLY A 339 29.45 -7.67 1.57
CA GLY A 339 29.48 -7.52 3.03
C GLY A 339 28.87 -6.26 3.64
N LEU A 340 28.66 -5.16 2.91
CA LEU A 340 28.08 -3.93 3.50
C LEU A 340 27.24 -3.13 2.52
N ILE A 341 27.76 -2.92 1.31
CA ILE A 341 27.08 -2.16 0.28
C ILE A 341 27.41 -2.74 -1.09
N ALA A 342 26.38 -2.93 -1.90
CA ALA A 342 26.51 -3.37 -3.28
C ALA A 342 25.58 -2.57 -4.19
N ALA A 343 26.07 -2.26 -5.39
CA ALA A 343 25.30 -1.60 -6.43
C ALA A 343 25.17 -2.55 -7.63
N VAL A 344 23.95 -2.79 -8.08
CA VAL A 344 23.65 -3.58 -9.28
C VAL A 344 22.67 -2.81 -10.15
N GLY A 345 23.14 -2.33 -11.30
CA GLY A 345 22.33 -1.48 -12.17
C GLY A 345 21.95 -0.15 -11.50
N GLY A 346 20.64 0.06 -11.32
CA GLY A 346 20.06 1.28 -10.73
C GLY A 346 19.74 1.18 -9.24
N THR A 347 19.97 0.02 -8.62
CA THR A 347 19.70 -0.24 -7.20
C THR A 347 20.99 -0.42 -6.41
N VAL A 348 20.97 0.03 -5.17
CA VAL A 348 22.05 -0.12 -4.20
C VAL A 348 21.46 -0.63 -2.89
N THR A 349 21.91 -1.77 -2.42
CA THR A 349 21.51 -2.33 -1.12
C THR A 349 22.61 -2.05 -0.10
N VAL A 350 22.21 -1.66 1.10
CA VAL A 350 23.08 -1.47 2.26
C VAL A 350 22.62 -2.40 3.38
N LEU A 351 23.54 -3.21 3.90
CA LEU A 351 23.31 -3.99 5.11
C LEU A 351 23.47 -3.13 6.35
N THR A 352 22.59 -3.32 7.31
CA THR A 352 22.63 -2.73 8.64
C THR A 352 23.16 -3.78 9.61
N GLY A 353 23.75 -3.34 10.72
CA GLY A 353 24.18 -4.21 11.81
C GLY A 353 23.08 -4.44 12.86
N THR A 354 21.86 -3.97 12.60
CA THR A 354 20.70 -4.08 13.49
C THR A 354 19.42 -4.22 12.70
N GLU A 355 18.45 -4.97 13.22
CA GLU A 355 17.06 -4.95 12.73
C GLU A 355 16.30 -3.69 13.21
N GLY A 356 16.80 -3.06 14.28
CA GLY A 356 16.21 -1.90 14.94
C GLY A 356 16.47 -0.56 14.24
N ASN A 357 16.43 0.51 15.03
CA ASN A 357 16.60 1.88 14.53
C ASN A 357 18.08 2.24 14.35
N LEU A 358 18.39 2.94 13.26
CA LEU A 358 19.71 3.51 12.98
C LEU A 358 19.61 5.01 12.64
N CYS A 359 20.68 5.76 12.92
CA CYS A 359 20.75 7.16 12.52
C CYS A 359 21.11 7.27 11.04
N LEU A 360 20.14 7.58 10.18
CA LEU A 360 20.34 7.69 8.73
C LEU A 360 20.40 9.16 8.30
N THR A 361 21.54 9.58 7.76
CA THR A 361 21.67 10.91 7.16
C THR A 361 22.06 10.83 5.70
N VAL A 362 21.38 11.60 4.88
CA VAL A 362 21.70 11.79 3.47
C VAL A 362 22.28 13.17 3.25
N ARG A 363 23.37 13.26 2.49
CA ARG A 363 23.94 14.50 1.97
C ARG A 363 24.14 14.39 0.46
N VAL A 364 23.50 15.30 -0.27
CA VAL A 364 23.62 15.37 -1.73
C VAL A 364 24.50 16.55 -2.12
N TYR A 365 25.41 16.34 -3.07
CA TYR A 365 26.32 17.36 -3.59
C TYR A 365 26.29 17.42 -5.13
N ARG A 366 26.63 18.58 -5.69
CA ARG A 366 26.79 18.76 -7.15
C ARG A 366 28.17 18.32 -7.66
N LYS A 367 29.13 18.11 -6.76
CA LYS A 367 30.50 17.68 -7.04
C LYS A 367 30.99 16.80 -5.89
N ALA A 368 31.99 15.96 -6.13
CA ALA A 368 32.58 15.11 -5.10
C ALA A 368 33.08 15.95 -3.91
N PRO A 369 32.56 15.76 -2.69
CA PRO A 369 33.10 16.41 -1.51
C PRO A 369 34.41 15.74 -1.05
N PRO A 370 35.28 16.44 -0.30
CA PRO A 370 36.47 15.87 0.30
C PRO A 370 36.18 14.59 1.09
N LEU A 371 37.09 13.63 1.01
CA LEU A 371 36.99 12.37 1.76
C LEU A 371 37.21 12.65 3.25
N THR A 372 36.28 12.19 4.09
CA THR A 372 36.36 12.34 5.55
C THR A 372 36.29 10.96 6.20
N LEU A 373 37.42 10.47 6.71
CA LEU A 373 37.51 9.15 7.34
C LEU A 373 37.40 9.21 8.87
N LYS A 374 37.82 10.34 9.47
CA LYS A 374 37.86 10.49 10.92
C LYS A 374 36.46 10.30 11.54
N GLY A 375 36.39 9.39 12.51
CA GLY A 375 35.17 9.11 13.28
C GLY A 375 34.20 8.14 12.60
N TRP A 376 34.62 7.49 11.51
CA TRP A 376 33.88 6.43 10.82
C TRP A 376 34.69 5.13 10.86
N GLU A 377 34.00 4.00 11.04
CA GLU A 377 34.62 2.67 11.09
C GLU A 377 34.80 2.08 9.69
N LYS A 378 33.81 2.30 8.82
CA LYS A 378 33.83 1.85 7.43
C LYS A 378 33.40 3.00 6.54
N VAL A 379 34.15 3.21 5.45
CA VAL A 379 33.75 4.14 4.38
C VAL A 379 33.89 3.42 3.05
N VAL A 380 32.76 3.21 2.37
CA VAL A 380 32.72 2.45 1.10
C VAL A 380 32.03 3.29 0.04
N GLU A 381 32.58 3.29 -1.17
CA GLU A 381 32.08 4.08 -2.29
C GLU A 381 31.76 3.20 -3.51
N VAL A 382 30.50 3.24 -3.95
CA VAL A 382 29.99 2.50 -5.11
C VAL A 382 29.45 3.47 -6.17
N GLY A 383 29.30 3.00 -7.40
CA GLY A 383 28.66 3.76 -8.48
C GLY A 383 27.35 3.12 -8.89
N PHE A 384 26.33 3.93 -9.12
CA PHE A 384 25.00 3.48 -9.57
C PHE A 384 24.47 4.40 -10.68
N ASP A 385 23.46 3.96 -11.42
CA ASP A 385 22.79 4.79 -12.43
C ASP A 385 21.42 5.24 -11.92
N SER A 386 21.08 6.49 -12.20
CA SER A 386 19.73 7.01 -12.02
C SER A 386 19.18 7.47 -13.37
N PRO A 387 18.48 6.59 -14.11
CA PRO A 387 18.00 6.92 -15.46
C PRO A 387 16.93 8.02 -15.48
N ASP A 388 16.12 8.11 -14.42
CA ASP A 388 15.03 9.08 -14.29
C ASP A 388 15.43 10.33 -13.47
N GLY A 389 16.57 10.27 -12.78
CA GLY A 389 17.01 11.33 -11.88
C GLY A 389 16.11 11.49 -10.66
N LYS A 390 15.40 10.44 -10.22
CA LYS A 390 14.46 10.48 -9.07
C LYS A 390 14.80 9.46 -7.99
N THR A 391 16.01 8.91 -7.97
CA THR A 391 16.44 7.93 -6.96
C THR A 391 16.22 8.43 -5.53
N THR A 392 15.50 7.65 -4.73
CA THR A 392 15.23 7.85 -3.30
C THR A 392 15.82 6.72 -2.47
N VAL A 393 15.74 6.85 -1.14
CA VAL A 393 16.02 5.76 -0.20
C VAL A 393 14.71 5.07 0.16
N GLY A 394 14.68 3.74 0.09
CA GLY A 394 13.54 2.91 0.48
C GLY A 394 13.94 1.87 1.53
N SER A 395 12.93 1.30 2.18
CA SER A 395 13.07 0.16 3.09
C SER A 395 11.89 -0.79 2.91
N TYR A 396 12.02 -2.03 3.37
CA TYR A 396 10.88 -2.96 3.40
C TYR A 396 9.72 -2.45 4.27
N SER A 397 9.99 -1.57 5.24
CA SER A 397 8.96 -0.92 6.06
C SER A 397 8.21 0.23 5.36
N GLY A 398 8.58 0.57 4.13
CA GLY A 398 7.95 1.59 3.31
C GLY A 398 8.93 2.66 2.79
N GLU A 399 8.36 3.62 2.06
CA GLU A 399 9.10 4.80 1.58
C GLU A 399 9.53 5.67 2.76
N THR A 400 10.75 6.22 2.65
CA THR A 400 11.24 7.20 3.61
C THR A 400 10.94 8.61 3.13
N ASP A 401 10.70 9.56 4.04
CA ASP A 401 10.53 11.00 3.74
C ASP A 401 11.84 11.68 3.27
N LEU A 402 12.79 10.90 2.72
CA LEU A 402 14.08 11.39 2.26
C LEU A 402 13.95 12.00 0.86
N PRO A 403 14.64 13.14 0.60
CA PRO A 403 14.55 13.81 -0.69
C PRO A 403 15.26 12.98 -1.78
N PRO A 404 14.92 13.22 -3.07
CA PRO A 404 15.65 12.62 -4.17
C PRO A 404 17.15 12.91 -4.09
N LEU A 405 17.96 11.87 -4.33
CA LEU A 405 19.41 11.83 -4.13
C LEU A 405 20.22 12.43 -5.29
N THR A 406 19.53 12.78 -6.38
CA THR A 406 20.08 13.04 -7.72
C THR A 406 20.02 14.51 -8.07
N ALA A 407 20.91 15.31 -7.47
CA ALA A 407 20.89 16.78 -7.62
C ALA A 407 21.23 17.31 -9.03
N SER A 408 21.69 16.46 -9.94
CA SER A 408 22.07 16.83 -11.32
C SER A 408 21.16 16.17 -12.37
N GLY A 409 20.00 15.65 -11.97
CA GLY A 409 19.06 14.96 -12.86
C GLY A 409 19.52 13.55 -13.24
N PRO A 410 19.02 13.00 -14.36
CA PRO A 410 19.42 11.69 -14.86
C PRO A 410 20.93 11.54 -15.06
N GLY A 411 21.46 10.36 -14.74
CA GLY A 411 22.84 10.00 -15.08
C GLY A 411 23.54 9.12 -14.04
N PRO A 412 24.86 8.96 -14.18
CA PRO A 412 25.67 8.15 -13.28
C PRO A 412 26.06 8.94 -12.02
N TYR A 413 25.92 8.28 -10.87
CA TYR A 413 26.23 8.84 -9.56
C TYR A 413 27.21 7.95 -8.80
N ARG A 414 27.90 8.58 -7.84
CA ARG A 414 28.67 7.92 -6.80
C ARG A 414 27.93 8.07 -5.49
N LEU A 415 27.91 6.98 -4.75
CA LEU A 415 27.39 6.90 -3.40
C LEU A 415 28.54 6.49 -2.49
N ARG A 416 28.86 7.34 -1.53
CA ARG A 416 29.80 7.05 -0.46
C ARG A 416 29.03 6.84 0.83
N LEU A 417 29.07 5.63 1.35
CA LEU A 417 28.49 5.25 2.63
C LEU A 417 29.56 5.37 3.71
N HIS A 418 29.26 6.10 4.76
CA HIS A 418 30.05 6.12 5.98
C HIS A 418 29.24 5.43 7.09
N VAL A 419 29.87 4.49 7.79
CA VAL A 419 29.25 3.69 8.85
C VAL A 419 30.10 3.73 10.11
N ARG A 420 29.44 3.80 11.26
CA ARG A 420 30.02 3.54 12.59
C ARG A 420 28.96 2.93 13.50
N GLY A 421 29.40 2.23 14.55
CA GLY A 421 28.51 1.49 15.44
C GLY A 421 27.89 0.26 14.78
N HIS A 422 28.50 -0.26 13.72
CA HIS A 422 28.00 -1.44 13.02
C HIS A 422 28.31 -2.70 13.81
N GLY A 423 27.28 -3.51 14.10
CA GLY A 423 27.40 -4.66 15.00
C GLY A 423 27.45 -4.30 16.49
N ALA A 424 27.11 -3.04 16.84
CA ALA A 424 26.75 -2.71 18.22
C ALA A 424 25.49 -3.51 18.63
N PRO A 425 25.25 -3.72 19.94
CA PRO A 425 24.02 -4.34 20.40
C PRO A 425 22.79 -3.66 19.80
N GLU A 426 21.78 -4.47 19.48
CA GLU A 426 20.57 -3.96 18.86
C GLU A 426 19.89 -2.93 19.77
N ALA A 427 19.64 -1.75 19.21
CA ALA A 427 18.90 -0.70 19.88
C ALA A 427 17.45 -0.76 19.42
N PHE A 428 16.60 -1.40 20.23
CA PHE A 428 15.16 -1.34 20.06
C PHE A 428 14.60 -0.14 20.81
N PHE A 429 13.47 0.38 20.33
CA PHE A 429 12.75 1.43 21.03
C PHE A 429 12.54 1.08 22.51
N PRO A 430 12.82 1.98 23.47
CA PRO A 430 13.13 3.42 23.32
C PRO A 430 14.63 3.77 23.30
N GLU A 431 15.52 2.79 23.13
CA GLU A 431 16.96 3.02 23.15
C GLU A 431 17.44 3.88 21.97
N MET A 432 18.50 4.66 22.22
CA MET A 432 19.07 5.53 21.19
C MET A 432 19.87 4.70 20.18
N PRO A 433 19.72 4.96 18.86
CA PRO A 433 20.48 4.22 17.85
C PRO A 433 21.99 4.28 18.05
N ALA A 434 22.63 3.11 18.15
CA ALA A 434 24.09 3.00 18.18
C ALA A 434 24.70 3.13 16.77
N GLU A 435 24.06 2.53 15.77
CA GLU A 435 24.52 2.55 14.39
C GLU A 435 24.19 3.87 13.69
N HIS A 436 25.18 4.43 12.99
CA HIS A 436 25.04 5.69 12.26
C HIS A 436 25.52 5.52 10.82
N HIS A 437 24.64 5.87 9.88
CA HIS A 437 24.91 5.85 8.45
C HIS A 437 24.88 7.29 7.91
N LEU A 438 25.94 7.70 7.24
CA LEU A 438 25.98 8.91 6.42
C LEU A 438 26.16 8.51 4.95
N ILE A 439 25.12 8.73 4.17
CA ILE A 439 25.11 8.56 2.72
C ILE A 439 25.49 9.89 2.08
N VAL A 440 26.53 9.87 1.25
CA VAL A 440 26.99 11.02 0.46
C VAL A 440 26.82 10.70 -1.02
N VAL A 441 25.97 11.45 -1.72
CA VAL A 441 25.69 11.25 -3.14
C VAL A 441 26.18 12.43 -3.97
N TYR A 442 26.87 12.15 -5.08
CA TYR A 442 27.35 13.16 -6.02
C TYR A 442 27.53 12.58 -7.43
N PRO A 443 27.52 13.42 -8.49
CA PRO A 443 27.72 12.94 -9.86
C PRO A 443 29.08 12.28 -10.07
N GLY A 444 29.12 11.15 -10.78
CA GLY A 444 30.39 10.49 -11.14
C GLY A 444 30.22 9.23 -11.96
N LYS A 445 31.10 9.04 -12.94
CA LYS A 445 30.98 7.97 -13.95
C LYS A 445 31.54 6.60 -13.54
N SER A 446 32.32 6.55 -12.46
CA SER A 446 33.01 5.30 -12.06
C SER A 446 32.04 4.32 -11.41
N LYS A 447 32.02 3.08 -11.89
CA LYS A 447 31.30 1.95 -11.27
C LYS A 447 32.15 1.15 -10.29
N LYS A 448 33.45 1.43 -10.23
CA LYS A 448 34.38 0.68 -9.38
C LYS A 448 34.08 0.91 -7.90
N ARG A 449 33.89 -0.18 -7.15
CA ARG A 449 33.83 -0.12 -5.68
C ARG A 449 35.18 0.33 -5.11
N LYS A 450 35.14 1.18 -4.08
CA LYS A 450 36.33 1.59 -3.33
C LYS A 450 36.04 1.47 -1.84
N ASP A 451 36.84 0.67 -1.15
CA ASP A 451 36.84 0.60 0.30
C ASP A 451 37.96 1.51 0.82
N HIS A 452 37.61 2.41 1.74
CA HIS A 452 38.55 3.31 2.40
C HIS A 452 38.77 2.81 3.83
N LYS A 453 40.04 2.55 4.16
CA LYS A 453 40.49 2.17 5.51
C LYS A 453 40.91 3.39 6.29
#